data_AF-A0A2X2WD33-F1
#
_entry.id   AF-A0A2X2WD33-F1
#
_cell.length_a   1.000
_cell.length_b   1.000
_cell.length_c   1.000
_cell.angle_alpha   90.00
_cell.angle_beta   90.00
_cell.angle_gamma   90.00
#
_symmetry.space_group_name_H-M   'P 1'
#
loop_
_entity.id
_entity.type
_entity.pdbx_description
1 polymer ?
#
loop_
_entity_poly.entity_id
_entity_poly.type
_entity_poly.pdbx_seq_one_letter_code
_entity_poly.pdbx_strand_id
1 'polypeptide(L)' 'MKVNTVEQFKVLQFLKENFEIELFKLELLDRYSIQVTDSTGESMVFKYENNKVTWDE' A
#
# COMPACT_ATOMS: atom_id res chain seq x y z
N MET A 1 0.33 -11.40 1.49
CA MET A 1 -1.00 -10.78 1.61
C MET A 1 -1.81 -11.04 0.34
N LYS A 2 -3.10 -11.38 0.48
CA LYS A 2 -4.09 -11.36 -0.61
C LYS A 2 -4.88 -10.05 -0.53
N VAL A 3 -5.12 -9.40 -1.67
CA VAL A 3 -5.90 -8.16 -1.77
C VAL A 3 -7.30 -8.43 -2.31
N ASN A 4 -8.20 -7.46 -2.17
CA ASN A 4 -9.61 -7.60 -2.53
C ASN A 4 -9.94 -7.00 -3.90
N THR A 5 -9.13 -6.06 -4.39
CA THR A 5 -9.45 -5.26 -5.60
C THR A 5 -8.24 -5.13 -6.52
N VAL A 6 -8.49 -4.76 -7.78
CA VAL A 6 -7.42 -4.53 -8.77
C VAL A 6 -6.57 -3.32 -8.37
N GLU A 7 -7.22 -2.30 -7.81
CA GLU A 7 -6.60 -1.06 -7.36
C GLU A 7 -5.62 -1.34 -6.20
N GLN A 8 -6.03 -2.08 -5.17
CA GLN A 8 -5.13 -2.56 -4.12
C GLN A 8 -4.02 -3.47 -4.67
N PHE A 9 -4.31 -4.30 -5.69
CA PHE A 9 -3.27 -5.12 -6.32
C PHE A 9 -2.19 -4.25 -6.95
N LYS A 10 -2.56 -3.17 -7.64
CA LYS A 10 -1.61 -2.22 -8.23
C LYS A 10 -0.77 -1.52 -7.16
N VAL A 11 -1.39 -1.10 -6.05
CA VAL A 11 -0.65 -0.55 -4.91
C VAL A 11 0.33 -1.58 -4.35
N LEU A 12 -0.11 -2.83 -4.12
CA LEU A 12 0.75 -3.87 -3.57
C LEU A 12 1.92 -4.23 -4.51
N GLN A 13 1.71 -4.23 -5.84
CA GLN A 13 2.80 -4.41 -6.80
C GLN A 13 3.82 -3.29 -6.71
N PHE A 14 3.37 -2.03 -6.70
CA PHE A 14 4.25 -0.88 -6.52
C PHE A 14 5.06 -0.99 -5.23
N LEU A 15 4.42 -1.35 -4.11
CA LEU A 15 5.12 -1.51 -2.84
C LEU A 15 6.20 -2.59 -2.91
N LYS A 16 5.91 -3.75 -3.51
CA LYS A 16 6.86 -4.86 -3.67
C LYS A 16 8.06 -4.52 -4.56
N GLU A 17 7.87 -3.65 -5.55
CA GLU A 17 8.92 -3.24 -6.47
C GLU A 17 9.86 -2.18 -5.87
N ASN A 18 9.38 -1.41 -4.89
CA ASN A 18 10.10 -0.25 -4.36
C ASN A 18 10.56 -0.41 -2.91
N PHE A 19 10.00 -1.35 -2.15
CA PHE A 19 10.26 -1.52 -0.73
C PHE A 19 10.45 -2.99 -0.33
N GLU A 20 11.22 -3.19 0.73
CA GLU A 20 11.30 -4.46 1.46
C GLU A 20 10.03 -4.67 2.29
N ILE A 21 8.91 -5.00 1.62
CA ILE A 21 7.57 -5.07 2.24
C ILE A 21 7.47 -6.03 3.43
N GLU A 22 8.42 -6.95 3.59
CA GLU A 22 8.51 -7.88 4.71
C GLU A 22 8.83 -7.17 6.04
N LEU A 23 9.40 -5.96 5.98
CA LEU A 23 9.69 -5.12 7.13
C LEU A 23 8.50 -4.24 7.55
N PHE A 24 7.41 -4.24 6.77
CA PHE A 24 6.26 -3.37 6.99
C PHE A 24 5.00 -4.16 7.33
N LYS A 25 4.15 -3.55 8.16
CA LYS A 25 2.78 -4.01 8.37
C LYS A 25 1.88 -3.38 7.30
N LEU A 26 1.13 -4.22 6.59
CA LEU A 26 0.21 -3.78 5.53
C LEU A 26 -1.25 -3.98 5.96
N GLU A 27 -2.07 -2.95 5.82
CA GLU A 27 -3.50 -2.98 6.13
C GLU A 27 -4.33 -2.47 4.94
N LEU A 28 -5.38 -3.21 4.56
CA LEU A 28 -6.31 -2.79 3.51
C LEU A 28 -7.37 -1.87 4.13
N LEU A 29 -7.37 -0.58 3.78
CA LEU A 29 -8.31 0.38 4.38
C LEU A 29 -9.63 0.45 3.59
N ASP A 30 -9.54 0.65 2.27
CA ASP A 30 -10.70 0.72 1.38
C ASP A 30 -10.36 0.12 0.00
N ARG A 31 -11.30 0.18 -0.95
CA ARG A 31 -11.14 -0.38 -2.30
C ARG A 31 -9.88 0.07 -3.04
N TYR A 32 -9.35 1.25 -2.77
CA TYR A 32 -8.27 1.90 -3.52
C TYR A 32 -6.95 1.98 -2.75
N SER A 33 -6.96 1.67 -1.44
CA SER A 33 -5.86 2.06 -0.56
C SER A 33 -5.28 0.92 0.29
N ILE A 34 -3.98 1.03 0.58
CA ILE A 34 -3.23 0.19 1.53
C ILE A 34 -2.45 1.11 2.45
N GLN A 35 -2.64 0.96 3.76
CA GLN A 35 -1.79 1.59 4.76
C GLN A 35 -0.55 0.73 4.99
N VAL A 36 0.60 1.38 5.05
CA VAL A 36 1.91 0.80 5.33
C VAL A 36 2.39 1.39 6.64
N THR A 37 2.71 0.55 7.62
CA THR A 37 3.29 0.96 8.91
C THR A 37 4.66 0.34 9.07
N ASP A 38 5.66 1.16 9.41
CA ASP A 38 7.05 0.73 9.58
C ASP A 38 7.31 0.17 10.99
N SER A 39 8.58 -0.18 11.28
CA SER A 39 8.98 -0.68 12.59
C SER A 39 8.97 0.37 13.71
N THR A 40 8.96 1.66 13.36
CA THR A 40 8.91 2.77 14.33
C THR A 40 7.47 3.10 14.72
N GLY A 41 6.50 2.60 13.97
CA GLY A 41 5.07 2.84 14.16
C GLY A 41 4.53 3.98 13.30
N GLU A 42 5.37 4.60 12.46
CA GLU A 42 4.95 5.60 11.49
C GLU A 42 4.20 4.93 10.34
N SER A 43 3.18 5.62 9.82
CA SER A 43 2.29 5.09 8.80
C SER A 43 2.11 6.03 7.63
N MET A 44 1.95 5.46 6.44
CA MET A 44 1.62 6.18 5.21
C MET A 44 0.53 5.42 4.45
N VAL A 45 -0.38 6.14 3.80
CA VAL A 45 -1.45 5.54 3.01
C VAL A 45 -1.13 5.65 1.53
N PHE A 46 -1.02 4.50 0.86
CA PHE A 46 -0.84 4.43 -0.58
C PHE A 46 -2.18 4.15 -1.26
N LYS A 47 -2.45 4.85 -2.36
CA LYS A 47 -3.70 4.76 -3.12
C LYS A 47 -3.43 4.58 -4.61
N TYR A 48 -4.37 3.97 -5.32
CA TYR A 48 -4.34 3.94 -6.78
C TYR A 48 -5.44 4.81 -7.39
N GLU A 49 -5.04 5.93 -7.99
CA GLU A 49 -5.93 6.93 -8.58
C GLU A 49 -5.36 7.44 -9.90
N ASN A 50 -6.23 7.75 -10.87
CA ASN A 50 -5.83 8.29 -12.18
C ASN A 50 -4.72 7.47 -12.88
N ASN A 51 -4.83 6.14 -12.81
CA ASN A 51 -3.86 5.17 -13.32
C ASN A 51 -2.46 5.24 -12.70
N LYS A 52 -2.31 5.82 -11.51
CA LYS A 52 -1.02 5.95 -10.81
C LYS A 52 -1.16 5.61 -9.32
N VAL A 53 -0.05 5.22 -8.70
CA VAL A 53 0.02 5.11 -7.25
C VAL A 53 0.41 6.49 -6.68
N THR A 54 -0.36 6.96 -5.71
CA THR A 54 -0.11 8.17 -4.92
C THR A 54 -0.05 7.82 -3.44
N TRP A 55 0.52 8.69 -2.62
CA TRP A 55 0.64 8.47 -1.18
C TRP A 55 0.56 9.78 -0.41
N ASP A 56 -0.03 9.69 0.78
CA ASP A 56 -0.19 10.79 1.73
C ASP A 56 0.20 10.28 3.15
N GLU A 57 0.78 11.16 3.98
CA GLU A 57 0.99 10.92 5.43
C GLU A 57 -0.32 11.05 6.23
#